data_AF-A0A3B4TPP7-F1
#
_entry.id   AF-A0A3B4TPP7-F1
#
_cell.length_a   1.000
_cell.length_b   1.000
_cell.length_c   1.000
_cell.angle_alpha   90.00
_cell.angle_beta   90.00
_cell.angle_gamma   90.00
#
_symmetry.space_group_name_H-M   'P 1'
#
loop_
_entity.id
_entity.type
_entity.pdbx_description
1 polymer ?
#
loop_
_entity_poly.entity_id
_entity_poly.type
_entity_poly.pdbx_seq_one_letter_code
_entity_poly.pdbx_strand_id
1 'polypeptide(L)'
;MKALHCVSQKHLPDPNLQEEDHKTALHKAAWNCDHVLMQMLLEAGADTRRHKDFYDSVFAVCTNTPRSLLHLTRCAIRASLGGFCHSGVAQLPLPSPMKKYLLLEPEGILY
;
A
#
# COMPACT_ATOMS: atom_id res chain seq x y z
N MET A 1 -6.32 -8.30 11.90
CA MET A 1 -6.86 -9.57 11.37
C MET A 1 -8.16 -9.43 10.56
N LYS A 2 -8.50 -8.24 10.00
CA LYS A 2 -9.73 -8.10 9.18
C LYS A 2 -9.51 -8.39 7.67
N ALA A 3 -8.30 -8.23 7.15
CA ALA A 3 -7.99 -8.47 5.74
C ALA A 3 -8.13 -9.95 5.30
N LEU A 4 -7.93 -10.91 6.23
CA LEU A 4 -8.05 -12.34 5.93
C LEU A 4 -9.50 -12.84 5.88
N HIS A 5 -10.46 -12.08 6.42
CA HIS A 5 -11.86 -12.51 6.43
C HIS A 5 -12.53 -12.37 5.05
N CYS A 6 -12.03 -11.47 4.19
CA CYS A 6 -12.53 -11.32 2.82
C CYS A 6 -12.09 -12.45 1.88
N VAL A 7 -10.95 -13.10 2.14
CA VAL A 7 -10.39 -14.12 1.22
C VAL A 7 -11.11 -15.48 1.34
N SER A 8 -11.89 -15.70 2.41
CA SER A 8 -12.45 -17.03 2.73
C SER A 8 -13.89 -17.29 2.24
N GLN A 9 -14.57 -16.32 1.62
CA GLN A 9 -15.91 -16.57 1.08
C GLN A 9 -15.87 -16.91 -0.42
N LYS A 10 -16.58 -17.98 -0.80
CA LYS A 10 -16.70 -18.63 -2.12
C LYS A 10 -17.26 -17.76 -3.27
N HIS A 11 -17.17 -16.45 -3.16
CA HIS A 11 -17.45 -15.50 -4.23
C HIS A 11 -16.14 -14.73 -4.42
N LEU A 12 -15.52 -14.75 -5.62
CA LEU A 12 -14.33 -13.92 -5.86
C LEU A 12 -14.68 -12.48 -5.43
N PRO A 13 -14.14 -11.98 -4.30
CA PRO A 13 -14.47 -10.64 -3.85
C PRO A 13 -13.96 -9.70 -4.94
N ASP A 14 -14.79 -8.77 -5.40
CA ASP A 14 -14.34 -7.79 -6.38
C ASP A 14 -13.11 -7.06 -5.80
N PRO A 15 -11.92 -7.21 -6.41
CA PRO A 15 -10.67 -6.67 -5.86
C PRO A 15 -10.65 -5.14 -5.82
N ASN A 16 -11.66 -4.49 -6.43
CA ASN A 16 -11.84 -3.05 -6.50
C ASN A 16 -12.72 -2.48 -5.39
N LEU A 17 -13.33 -3.33 -4.55
CA LEU A 17 -14.12 -2.87 -3.42
C LEU A 17 -13.26 -1.97 -2.52
N GLN A 18 -13.77 -0.76 -2.30
CA GLN A 18 -13.20 0.20 -1.38
C GLN A 18 -13.75 -0.08 0.02
N GLU A 19 -12.87 -0.28 1.00
CA GLU A 19 -13.27 -0.30 2.42
C GLU A 19 -13.68 1.12 2.88
N GLU A 20 -14.20 1.26 4.12
CA GLU A 20 -14.68 2.54 4.71
C GLU A 20 -13.71 3.73 4.59
N ASP A 21 -12.42 3.46 4.40
CA ASP A 21 -11.33 4.44 4.22
C ASP A 21 -11.12 4.89 2.76
N HIS A 22 -11.99 4.52 1.82
CA HIS A 22 -11.76 4.63 0.36
C HIS A 22 -10.51 3.87 -0.15
N LYS A 23 -9.98 2.95 0.65
CA LYS A 23 -8.79 2.15 0.32
C LYS A 23 -9.21 0.83 -0.30
N THR A 24 -8.64 0.51 -1.45
CA THR A 24 -8.78 -0.79 -2.12
C THR A 24 -7.95 -1.87 -1.43
N ALA A 25 -8.26 -3.14 -1.67
CA ALA A 25 -7.42 -4.26 -1.24
C ALA A 25 -5.96 -4.10 -1.71
N LEU A 26 -5.76 -3.59 -2.93
CA LEU A 26 -4.43 -3.32 -3.48
C LEU A 26 -3.67 -2.23 -2.71
N HIS A 27 -4.36 -1.18 -2.25
CA HIS A 27 -3.80 -0.18 -1.34
C HIS A 27 -3.31 -0.80 -0.02
N LYS A 28 -4.06 -1.75 0.54
CA LYS A 28 -3.70 -2.44 1.79
C LYS A 28 -2.49 -3.37 1.60
N ALA A 29 -2.40 -4.05 0.46
CA ALA A 29 -1.26 -4.88 0.11
C ALA A 29 0.02 -4.04 -0.05
N ALA A 30 -0.07 -2.90 -0.75
CA ALA A 30 0.99 -1.89 -0.82
C ALA A 30 1.39 -1.31 0.55
N TRP A 31 0.41 -1.13 1.45
CA TRP A 31 0.60 -0.70 2.84
C TRP A 31 1.46 -1.67 3.65
N ASN A 32 1.27 -2.98 3.44
CA ASN A 32 1.96 -4.04 4.17
C ASN A 32 3.27 -4.47 3.49
N CYS A 33 3.61 -3.87 2.35
CA CYS A 33 4.74 -4.31 1.52
C CYS A 33 4.62 -5.80 1.14
N ASP A 34 3.38 -6.28 1.00
CA ASP A 34 3.03 -7.67 0.72
C ASP A 34 2.97 -7.88 -0.79
N HIS A 35 4.15 -8.02 -1.39
CA HIS A 35 4.30 -8.21 -2.85
C HIS A 35 3.53 -9.42 -3.37
N VAL A 36 3.39 -10.49 -2.58
CA VAL A 36 2.62 -11.68 -2.97
C VAL A 36 1.14 -11.36 -3.04
N LEU A 37 0.59 -10.66 -2.03
CA LEU A 37 -0.79 -10.22 -2.05
C LEU A 37 -1.05 -9.19 -3.15
N MET A 38 -0.12 -8.27 -3.41
CA MET A 38 -0.22 -7.33 -4.53
C MET A 38 -0.29 -8.07 -5.86
N GLN A 39 0.58 -9.05 -6.08
CA GLN A 39 0.60 -9.85 -7.31
C GLN A 39 -0.72 -10.63 -7.48
N MET A 40 -1.19 -11.31 -6.43
CA MET A 40 -2.47 -12.02 -6.47
C MET A 40 -3.65 -11.11 -6.79
N LEU A 41 -3.68 -9.88 -6.25
CA LEU A 41 -4.75 -8.92 -6.52
C LEU A 41 -4.70 -8.38 -7.95
N LEU A 42 -3.50 -8.16 -8.51
CA LEU A 42 -3.34 -7.76 -9.91
C LEU A 42 -3.80 -8.88 -10.85
N GLU A 43 -3.43 -10.13 -10.58
CA GLU A 43 -3.88 -11.31 -11.32
C GLU A 43 -5.41 -11.51 -11.23
N ALA A 44 -6.01 -11.13 -10.10
CA ALA A 44 -7.46 -11.14 -9.89
C ALA A 44 -8.22 -9.99 -10.57
N GLY A 45 -7.53 -9.05 -11.23
CA GLY A 45 -8.16 -7.94 -11.95
C GLY A 45 -8.39 -6.67 -11.12
N ALA A 46 -7.57 -6.42 -10.10
CA ALA A 46 -7.56 -5.12 -9.43
C ALA A 46 -7.27 -3.97 -10.42
N ASP A 47 -8.16 -2.99 -10.44
CA ASP A 47 -8.11 -1.80 -11.28
C ASP A 47 -7.02 -0.85 -10.77
N THR A 48 -5.92 -0.83 -11.51
CA THR A 48 -4.82 0.11 -11.29
C THR A 48 -4.93 1.35 -12.17
N ARG A 49 -5.87 1.43 -13.13
CA ARG A 49 -5.86 2.42 -14.22
C ARG A 49 -5.83 3.87 -13.72
N ARG A 50 -6.50 4.15 -12.60
CA ARG A 50 -6.57 5.51 -12.03
C ARG A 50 -5.24 5.99 -11.42
N HIS A 51 -4.39 5.06 -11.00
CA HIS A 51 -3.10 5.32 -10.35
C HIS A 51 -2.02 4.33 -10.82
N LYS A 52 -1.99 4.06 -12.14
CA LYS A 52 -1.19 2.98 -12.70
C LYS A 52 0.30 3.16 -12.42
N ASP A 53 0.81 4.36 -12.69
CA ASP A 53 2.23 4.68 -12.49
C ASP A 53 2.66 4.56 -11.02
N PHE A 54 1.75 4.90 -10.09
CA PHE A 54 1.97 4.73 -8.66
C PHE A 54 2.08 3.25 -8.29
N TYR A 55 1.14 2.41 -8.74
CA TYR A 55 1.18 0.98 -8.42
C TYR A 55 2.32 0.24 -9.10
N ASP A 56 2.64 0.58 -10.35
CA ASP A 56 3.79 0.03 -11.09
C ASP A 56 5.09 0.35 -10.34
N SER A 57 5.20 1.57 -9.84
CA SER A 57 6.32 2.02 -9.02
C SER A 57 6.39 1.29 -7.67
N VAL A 58 5.29 1.23 -6.90
CA VAL A 58 5.23 0.47 -5.64
C VAL A 58 5.64 -0.98 -5.87
N PHE A 59 5.14 -1.60 -6.93
CA PHE A 59 5.47 -2.97 -7.30
C PHE A 59 6.96 -3.12 -7.57
N ALA A 60 7.51 -2.31 -8.48
CA ALA A 60 8.94 -2.34 -8.82
C ALA A 60 9.84 -2.23 -7.59
N VAL A 61 9.51 -1.35 -6.64
CA VAL A 61 10.36 -1.20 -5.44
C VAL A 61 10.11 -2.28 -4.38
N CYS A 62 8.92 -2.88 -4.32
CA CYS A 62 8.64 -4.01 -3.43
C CYS A 62 9.22 -5.33 -3.95
N THR A 63 9.38 -5.48 -5.26
CA THR A 63 9.95 -6.68 -5.91
C THR A 63 11.45 -6.59 -6.17
N ASN A 64 12.07 -5.41 -6.07
CA ASN A 64 13.52 -5.26 -6.18
C ASN A 64 14.23 -5.96 -5.02
N THR A 65 15.10 -6.92 -5.35
CA THR A 65 15.93 -7.65 -4.38
C THR A 65 17.38 -7.16 -4.42
N PRO A 66 17.96 -6.70 -3.30
CA PRO A 66 17.33 -6.48 -1.98
C PRO A 66 16.50 -5.19 -1.91
N ARG A 67 15.46 -5.16 -1.05
CA ARG A 67 14.65 -3.96 -0.80
C ARG A 67 15.52 -2.85 -0.21
N SER A 68 15.32 -1.61 -0.67
CA SER A 68 16.07 -0.46 -0.16
C SER A 68 15.75 -0.16 1.31
N LEU A 69 16.73 0.39 2.04
CA LEU A 69 16.54 0.85 3.42
C LEU A 69 15.40 1.88 3.53
N LEU A 70 15.21 2.71 2.51
CA LEU A 70 14.11 3.68 2.42
C LEU A 70 12.75 2.97 2.50
N HIS A 71 12.59 1.87 1.75
CA HIS A 71 11.38 1.06 1.78
C HIS A 71 11.17 0.37 3.12
N LEU A 72 12.20 -0.24 3.68
CA LEU A 72 12.12 -0.87 5.01
C LEU A 72 11.76 0.16 6.10
N THR A 73 12.34 1.35 6.03
CA THR A 73 12.04 2.47 6.95
C THR A 73 10.57 2.89 6.84
N ARG A 74 10.03 3.01 5.63
CA ARG A 74 8.59 3.27 5.43
C ARG A 74 7.73 2.17 6.05
N CYS A 75 7.99 0.90 5.74
CA CYS A 75 7.18 -0.20 6.27
C CYS A 75 7.26 -0.21 7.83
N ALA A 76 8.45 0.02 8.40
CA ALA A 76 8.66 0.06 9.85
C ALA A 76 7.93 1.23 10.55
N ILE A 77 8.08 2.46 10.05
CA ILE A 77 7.40 3.64 10.62
C ILE A 77 5.88 3.45 10.59
N ARG A 78 5.35 2.98 9.45
CA ARG A 78 3.91 2.76 9.29
C ARG A 78 3.40 1.65 10.21
N ALA A 79 4.16 0.56 10.37
CA ALA A 79 3.82 -0.51 11.31
C ALA A 79 3.79 0.00 12.76
N SER A 80 4.74 0.85 13.15
CA SER A 80 4.81 1.45 14.49
C SER A 80 3.66 2.43 14.76
N LEU A 81 3.24 3.21 13.76
CA LEU A 81 2.14 4.18 13.90
C LEU A 81 0.74 3.55 13.77
N GLY A 82 0.62 2.43 13.05
CA GLY A 82 -0.62 1.67 12.90
C GLY A 82 -1.81 2.52 12.42
N GLY A 83 -2.92 2.44 13.14
CA GLY A 83 -4.15 3.20 12.84
C GLY A 83 -3.99 4.72 12.90
N PHE A 84 -2.96 5.21 13.61
CA PHE A 84 -2.66 6.63 13.74
C PHE A 84 -1.66 7.11 12.67
N CYS A 85 -1.39 6.33 11.63
CA CYS A 85 -0.38 6.69 10.64
C CYS A 85 -0.61 8.06 9.99
N HIS A 86 -1.85 8.41 9.64
CA HIS A 86 -2.18 9.71 9.05
C HIS A 86 -1.87 10.89 9.99
N SER A 87 -2.38 10.85 11.22
CA SER A 87 -2.15 11.92 12.21
C SER A 87 -0.74 11.90 12.81
N GLY A 88 -0.12 10.73 12.91
CA GLY A 88 1.23 10.53 13.42
C GLY A 88 2.29 11.03 12.45
N VAL A 89 2.18 10.69 11.15
CA VAL A 89 3.11 11.18 10.12
C VAL A 89 3.03 12.70 9.98
N ALA A 90 1.83 13.30 10.12
CA ALA A 90 1.67 14.75 10.10
C ALA A 90 2.51 15.46 11.17
N GLN A 91 2.67 14.84 12.35
CA GLN A 91 3.41 15.38 13.50
C GLN A 91 4.92 15.11 13.44
N LEU A 92 5.39 14.22 12.55
CA LEU A 92 6.82 13.96 12.42
C LEU A 92 7.55 15.21 11.89
N PRO A 93 8.76 15.51 12.40
CA PRO A 93 9.60 16.61 11.92
C PRO A 93 10.30 16.22 10.60
N LEU A 94 9.50 15.84 9.60
CA LEU A 94 9.97 15.38 8.29
C LEU A 94 9.55 16.35 7.17
N PRO A 95 10.33 16.46 6.10
CA PRO A 95 9.94 17.19 4.89
C PRO A 95 8.67 16.63 4.25
N SER A 96 7.90 17.47 3.57
CA SER A 96 6.64 17.09 2.91
C SER A 96 6.77 15.88 1.98
N PRO A 97 7.80 15.77 1.10
CA PRO A 97 7.96 14.60 0.24
C PRO A 97 8.08 13.29 1.01
N MET A 98 8.75 13.31 2.16
CA MET A 98 8.91 12.14 3.02
C MET A 98 7.59 11.76 3.68
N LYS A 99 6.77 12.75 4.08
CA LYS A 99 5.41 12.50 4.59
C LYS A 99 4.53 11.84 3.54
N LYS A 100 4.55 12.31 2.29
CA LYS A 100 3.80 11.70 1.18
C LYS A 100 4.23 10.26 0.91
N TYR A 101 5.55 10.03 0.88
CA TYR A 101 6.13 8.70 0.75
C TYR A 101 5.68 7.76 1.88
N LEU A 102 5.68 8.24 3.13
CA LEU A 102 5.18 7.49 4.27
C LEU A 102 3.67 7.24 4.20
N LEU A 103 2.87 8.18 3.72
CA LEU A 103 1.40 8.04 3.66
C LEU A 103 0.92 7.21 2.48
N LEU A 104 1.76 6.98 1.47
CA LEU A 104 1.37 6.39 0.19
C LEU A 104 0.23 7.20 -0.45
N GLU A 105 0.36 8.53 -0.46
CA GLU A 105 -0.54 9.39 -1.23
C GLU A 105 -0.41 9.01 -2.72
N PRO A 106 -1.51 8.77 -3.45
CA PRO A 106 -1.50 8.23 -4.81
C PRO A 106 -1.11 9.30 -5.87
N GLU A 107 -0.11 10.12 -5.54
CA GLU A 107 0.35 11.29 -6.26
C GLU A 107 1.77 11.03 -6.77
N GLY A 108 1.87 10.44 -7.97
CA GLY A 108 3.15 10.27 -8.69
C GLY A 108 3.88 8.93 -8.48
N ILE A 109 5.13 8.89 -8.95
CA ILE A 109 6.05 7.75 -8.92
C ILE A 109 6.79 7.75 -7.58
N LEU A 110 6.85 6.61 -6.90
CA LEU A 110 7.76 6.39 -5.76
C LEU A 110 9.14 5.99 -6.29
N TYR A 111 10.18 6.70 -5.86
CA TYR A 111 11.56 6.39 -6.21
C TYR A 111 12.14 5.27 -5.34
#